data_AF-A0A378MCA2-F1
#
_entry.id   AF-A0A378MCA2-F1
#
_cell.length_a   1.000
_cell.length_b   1.000
_cell.length_c   1.000
_cell.angle_alpha   90.00
_cell.angle_beta   90.00
_cell.angle_gamma   90.00
#
_symmetry.space_group_name_H-M   'P 1'
#
loop_
_entity.id
_entity.type
_entity.pdbx_description
1 polymer ?
#
loop_
_entity_poly.entity_id
_entity_poly.type
_entity_poly.pdbx_seq_one_letter_code
_entity_poly.pdbx_strand_id
1 'polypeptide(L)'
;MTREESIKRLTFFEDKPGLAEQILRLEKQEQVFLPNQFEIKQTSGYEIGEKIVLLGRLENFYFIGIKKTDASLYQCQAFVGEASAKAFFVNLPDIEKELMAFWLNEVELVR
;
A
#
# COMPACT_ATOMS: atom_id res chain seq x y z
N MET A 1 7.06 -20.56 -15.49
CA MET A 1 6.50 -19.62 -14.51
C MET A 1 7.04 -18.25 -14.86
N THR A 2 6.15 -17.26 -15.02
CA THR A 2 6.55 -15.88 -15.35
C THR A 2 6.88 -15.09 -14.07
N ARG A 3 7.64 -13.99 -14.19
CA ARG A 3 7.93 -13.09 -13.05
C ARG A 3 6.64 -12.62 -12.36
N GLU A 4 5.63 -12.28 -13.16
CA GLU A 4 4.32 -11.84 -12.66
C GLU A 4 3.64 -12.93 -11.81
N GLU A 5 3.69 -14.19 -12.26
CA GLU A 5 3.15 -15.33 -11.49
C GLU A 5 3.92 -15.58 -10.19
N SER A 6 5.24 -15.38 -10.19
CA SER A 6 6.05 -15.51 -8.98
C SER A 6 5.72 -14.43 -7.95
N ILE A 7 5.55 -13.17 -8.37
CA ILE A 7 5.19 -12.07 -7.48
C ILE A 7 3.81 -12.30 -6.84
N LYS A 8 2.82 -12.71 -7.64
CA LYS A 8 1.45 -12.97 -7.16
C LYS A 8 1.36 -14.10 -6.12
N ARG A 9 2.35 -14.98 -6.07
CA ARG A 9 2.39 -16.13 -5.14
C ARG A 9 3.15 -15.84 -3.85
N LEU A 10 3.67 -14.63 -3.66
CA LEU A 10 4.30 -14.27 -2.41
C LEU A 10 3.26 -14.22 -1.29
N THR A 11 3.58 -14.86 -0.16
CA THR A 11 2.72 -14.94 1.04
C THR A 11 2.25 -13.56 1.51
N PHE A 12 3.07 -12.54 1.29
CA PHE A 12 2.74 -11.14 1.57
C PHE A 12 1.42 -10.64 0.95
N PHE A 13 1.02 -11.18 -0.21
CA PHE A 13 -0.20 -10.76 -0.92
C PHE A 13 -1.44 -11.59 -0.59
N GLU A 14 -1.31 -12.68 0.20
CA GLU A 14 -2.43 -13.60 0.48
C GLU A 14 -3.61 -12.91 1.18
N ASP A 15 -3.32 -11.99 2.10
CA ASP A 15 -4.32 -11.19 2.83
C ASP A 15 -4.65 -9.84 2.14
N LYS A 16 -4.04 -9.55 0.99
CA LYS A 16 -4.16 -8.27 0.25
C LYS A 16 -4.61 -8.53 -1.20
N PRO A 17 -5.83 -9.07 -1.39
CA PRO A 17 -6.31 -9.46 -2.70
C PRO A 17 -6.25 -8.29 -3.70
N GLY A 18 -5.69 -8.57 -4.89
CA GLY A 18 -5.58 -7.59 -5.97
C GLY A 18 -4.41 -6.61 -5.83
N LEU A 19 -3.67 -6.60 -4.73
CA LEU A 19 -2.53 -5.68 -4.56
C LEU A 19 -1.41 -6.00 -5.57
N ALA A 20 -1.08 -7.28 -5.75
CA ALA A 20 -0.07 -7.70 -6.72
C ALA A 20 -0.46 -7.29 -8.16
N GLU A 21 -1.72 -7.48 -8.55
CA GLU A 21 -2.27 -7.03 -9.83
C GLU A 21 -2.15 -5.51 -10.02
N GLN A 22 -2.46 -4.74 -8.98
CA GLN A 22 -2.35 -3.28 -9.02
C GLN A 22 -0.89 -2.85 -9.24
N ILE A 23 0.05 -3.43 -8.50
CA ILE A 23 1.48 -3.13 -8.65
C ILE A 23 1.94 -3.46 -10.07
N LEU A 24 1.67 -4.67 -10.56
CA LEU A 24 2.07 -5.07 -11.92
C LEU A 24 1.43 -4.20 -13.01
N ARG A 25 0.22 -3.69 -12.79
CA ARG A 25 -0.41 -2.73 -13.70
C ARG A 25 0.31 -1.39 -13.67
N LEU A 26 0.62 -0.88 -12.48
CA LEU A 26 1.36 0.36 -12.30
C LEU A 26 2.78 0.27 -12.90
N GLU A 27 3.42 -0.90 -12.86
CA GLU A 27 4.73 -1.09 -13.52
C GLU A 27 4.66 -0.76 -15.01
N LYS A 28 3.62 -1.25 -15.69
CA LYS A 28 3.42 -1.06 -17.12
C LYS A 28 3.04 0.38 -17.46
N GLN A 29 2.25 1.01 -16.59
CA GLN A 29 1.78 2.38 -16.79
C GLN A 29 2.90 3.40 -16.58
N GLU A 30 3.67 3.25 -15.51
CA GLU A 30 4.65 4.25 -15.08
C GLU A 30 6.09 3.90 -15.48
N GLN A 31 6.31 2.75 -16.14
CA GLN A 31 7.64 2.25 -16.52
C GLN A 31 8.60 2.10 -15.33
N VAL A 32 8.06 1.86 -14.13
CA VAL A 32 8.80 1.59 -12.89
C VAL A 32 8.67 0.11 -12.58
N PHE A 33 9.77 -0.61 -12.38
CA PHE A 33 9.70 -2.07 -12.17
C PHE A 33 10.00 -2.43 -10.72
N LEU A 34 9.24 -3.37 -10.16
CA LEU A 34 9.61 -4.02 -8.90
C LEU A 34 10.79 -4.97 -9.18
N PRO A 35 11.93 -4.85 -8.50
CA PRO A 35 13.03 -5.80 -8.69
C PRO A 35 12.61 -7.23 -8.27
N ASN A 36 13.40 -8.23 -8.64
CA ASN A 36 13.14 -9.63 -8.22
C ASN A 36 13.40 -9.84 -6.72
N GLN A 37 14.22 -8.98 -6.11
CA GLN A 37 14.46 -8.91 -4.68
C GLN A 37 14.14 -7.48 -4.26
N PHE A 38 13.25 -7.34 -3.29
CA PHE A 38 12.78 -6.05 -2.82
C PHE A 38 12.61 -6.04 -1.32
N GLU A 39 12.79 -4.87 -0.72
CA GLU A 39 12.44 -4.65 0.67
C GLU A 39 10.94 -4.35 0.83
N ILE A 40 10.35 -4.86 1.90
CA ILE A 40 8.96 -4.59 2.30
C ILE A 40 9.01 -3.87 3.64
N LYS A 41 8.43 -2.67 3.68
CA LYS A 41 8.22 -1.91 4.92
C LYS A 41 6.72 -1.69 5.09
N GLN A 42 6.20 -1.93 6.29
CA GLN A 42 4.80 -1.65 6.58
C GLN A 42 4.61 -1.29 8.05
N THR A 43 3.58 -0.51 8.32
CA THR A 43 3.10 -0.22 9.67
C THR A 43 2.50 -1.47 10.31
N SER A 44 2.44 -1.53 11.64
CA SER A 44 1.79 -2.62 12.37
C SER A 44 0.26 -2.70 12.17
N GLY A 45 -0.33 -1.67 11.55
CA GLY A 45 -1.76 -1.50 11.43
C GLY A 45 -2.32 -0.64 12.56
N TYR A 46 -3.06 0.40 12.19
CA TYR A 46 -3.71 1.33 13.11
C TYR A 46 -5.19 1.02 13.20
N GLU A 47 -5.69 0.85 14.42
CA GLU A 47 -7.13 0.74 14.68
C GLU A 47 -7.76 2.13 14.66
N ILE A 48 -8.69 2.33 13.73
CA ILE A 48 -9.46 3.56 13.56
C ILE A 48 -10.93 3.19 13.53
N GLY A 49 -11.59 3.28 14.68
CA GLY A 49 -12.96 2.80 14.88
C GLY A 49 -13.02 1.28 14.67
N GLU A 50 -13.88 0.82 13.76
CA GLU A 50 -14.06 -0.60 13.43
C GLU A 50 -13.16 -1.09 12.29
N LYS A 51 -12.12 -0.32 11.95
CA LYS A 51 -11.23 -0.59 10.84
C LYS A 51 -9.78 -0.68 11.29
N ILE A 52 -9.03 -1.57 10.65
CA ILE A 52 -7.58 -1.62 10.71
C ILE A 52 -7.04 -1.05 9.40
N VAL A 53 -6.22 0.00 9.51
CA VAL A 53 -5.58 0.65 8.37
C VAL A 53 -4.08 0.41 8.44
N LEU A 54 -3.51 -0.12 7.37
CA LEU A 54 -2.06 -0.25 7.21
C LEU A 54 -1.58 0.63 6.06
N LEU A 55 -0.34 1.06 6.18
CA LEU A 55 0.43 1.67 5.11
C LEU A 55 1.72 0.86 4.93
N GLY A 56 2.16 0.71 3.69
CA GLY A 56 3.45 0.11 3.43
C GLY A 56 4.03 0.48 2.08
N ARG A 57 5.22 -0.07 1.84
CA ARG A 57 6.06 0.17 0.69
C ARG A 57 6.72 -1.15 0.25
N LEU A 58 6.74 -1.38 -1.06
CA LEU A 58 7.47 -2.42 -1.77
C LEU A 58 8.36 -1.72 -2.81
N GLU A 59 9.62 -1.48 -2.47
CA GLU A 59 10.51 -0.62 -3.27
C GLU A 59 9.80 0.67 -3.69
N ASN A 60 9.65 0.96 -4.98
CA ASN A 60 9.05 2.22 -5.42
C ASN A 60 7.52 2.27 -5.30
N PHE A 61 6.86 1.20 -4.86
CA PHE A 61 5.41 1.13 -4.76
C PHE A 61 4.95 1.30 -3.32
N TYR A 62 4.08 2.28 -3.08
CA TYR A 62 3.41 2.46 -1.80
C TYR A 62 2.02 1.83 -1.88
N PHE A 63 1.47 1.44 -0.73
CA PHE A 63 0.10 0.94 -0.68
C PHE A 63 -0.56 1.27 0.66
N ILE A 64 -1.86 1.51 0.61
CA ILE A 64 -2.74 1.55 1.78
C ILE A 64 -3.62 0.31 1.77
N GLY A 65 -3.83 -0.30 2.93
CA GLY A 65 -4.75 -1.41 3.12
C GLY A 65 -5.75 -1.07 4.22
N ILE A 66 -7.03 -1.32 3.98
CA ILE A 66 -8.10 -1.11 4.96
C ILE A 66 -8.87 -2.41 5.09
N LYS A 67 -9.09 -2.87 6.31
CA LYS A 67 -10.02 -3.96 6.61
C LYS A 67 -10.88 -3.63 7.81
N LYS A 68 -11.98 -4.35 7.99
CA LYS A 68 -12.70 -4.34 9.28
C LYS A 68 -11.93 -5.15 10.32
N THR A 69 -12.12 -4.86 11.60
CA THR A 69 -11.44 -5.59 12.69
C THR A 69 -11.79 -7.09 12.69
N ASP A 70 -13.00 -7.45 12.27
CA ASP A 70 -13.49 -8.84 12.13
C ASP A 70 -13.16 -9.48 10.77
N ALA A 71 -12.55 -8.74 9.84
CA ALA A 71 -12.20 -9.23 8.51
C ALA A 71 -10.76 -9.75 8.45
N SER A 72 -10.54 -10.76 7.60
CA SER A 72 -9.23 -11.33 7.31
C SER A 72 -8.52 -10.65 6.15
N LEU A 73 -9.26 -10.03 5.22
CA LEU A 73 -8.73 -9.48 3.96
C LEU A 73 -8.73 -7.95 3.95
N TYR A 74 -7.65 -7.38 3.44
CA TYR A 74 -7.53 -5.95 3.18
C TYR A 74 -8.11 -5.57 1.82
N GLN A 75 -8.80 -4.44 1.78
CA GLN A 75 -9.02 -3.66 0.57
C GLN A 75 -7.81 -2.76 0.38
N CYS A 76 -7.07 -2.97 -0.71
CA CYS A 76 -5.81 -2.27 -0.95
C CYS A 76 -5.88 -1.30 -2.13
N GLN A 77 -5.13 -0.22 -2.03
CA GLN A 77 -4.80 0.66 -3.15
C GLN A 77 -3.30 0.89 -3.21
N ALA A 78 -2.70 0.68 -4.39
CA ALA A 78 -1.28 0.91 -4.64
C ALA A 78 -1.03 2.26 -5.34
N PHE A 79 0.17 2.79 -5.15
CA PHE A 79 0.65 4.06 -5.68
C PHE A 79 2.10 3.92 -6.15
N VAL A 80 2.48 4.67 -7.19
CA VAL A 80 3.89 4.76 -7.62
C VAL A 80 4.54 5.96 -6.96
N GLY A 81 5.51 5.68 -6.10
CA GLY A 81 6.29 6.68 -5.40
C GLY A 81 5.56 7.37 -4.25
N GLU A 82 6.39 8.03 -3.45
CA GLU A 82 5.99 8.75 -2.24
C GLU A 82 5.01 9.90 -2.53
N ALA A 83 5.24 10.64 -3.62
CA ALA A 83 4.41 11.78 -4.01
C ALA A 83 2.96 11.38 -4.27
N SER A 84 2.75 10.26 -4.97
CA SER A 84 1.40 9.73 -5.26
C SER A 84 0.68 9.27 -4.00
N ALA A 85 1.41 8.62 -3.08
CA ALA A 85 0.85 8.21 -1.78
C ALA A 85 0.48 9.41 -0.91
N LYS A 86 1.33 10.44 -0.84
CA LYS A 86 1.00 11.68 -0.11
C LYS A 86 -0.18 12.42 -0.73
N ALA A 87 -0.22 12.50 -2.06
CA ALA A 87 -1.31 13.14 -2.78
C ALA A 87 -2.66 12.47 -2.49
N PHE A 88 -2.71 11.15 -2.28
CA PHE A 88 -3.93 10.47 -1.85
C PHE A 88 -4.49 11.07 -0.55
N PHE A 89 -3.67 11.18 0.50
CA PHE A 89 -4.13 11.69 1.79
C PHE A 89 -4.49 13.18 1.76
N VAL A 90 -3.75 13.99 1.00
CA VAL A 90 -4.04 15.42 0.83
C VAL A 90 -5.38 15.66 0.14
N ASN A 91 -5.79 14.75 -0.74
CA ASN A 91 -7.03 14.86 -1.51
C ASN A 91 -8.22 14.11 -0.87
N LEU A 92 -8.07 13.52 0.32
CA LEU A 92 -9.19 12.90 1.01
C LEU A 92 -10.20 13.96 1.46
N PRO A 93 -11.49 13.83 1.10
CA PRO A 93 -12.50 14.76 1.54
C PRO A 93 -12.67 14.68 3.06
N ASP A 94 -12.85 15.84 3.69
CA ASP A 94 -13.18 15.97 5.11
C ASP A 94 -12.17 15.32 6.08
N ILE A 95 -10.92 15.08 5.64
CA ILE A 95 -9.87 14.59 6.53
C ILE A 95 -9.43 15.71 7.49
N GLU A 96 -9.38 15.38 8.78
CA GLU A 96 -8.84 16.28 9.79
C GLU A 96 -7.35 16.56 9.56
N LYS A 97 -6.90 17.78 9.85
CA LYS A 97 -5.52 18.20 9.57
C LYS A 97 -4.51 17.36 10.34
N GLU A 98 -4.80 17.03 11.59
CA GLU A 98 -3.95 16.16 12.41
C GLU A 98 -3.85 14.75 11.83
N LEU A 99 -4.98 14.19 11.38
CA LEU A 99 -5.02 12.86 10.78
C LEU A 99 -4.28 12.82 9.44
N MET A 100 -4.41 13.88 8.62
CA MET A 100 -3.63 14.02 7.39
C MET A 100 -2.13 14.10 7.71
N ALA A 101 -1.72 14.94 8.66
CA ALA A 101 -0.31 15.08 9.05
C ALA A 101 0.27 13.76 9.57
N PHE A 102 -0.50 13.02 10.36
CA PHE A 102 -0.16 11.67 10.79
C PHE A 102 0.16 10.75 9.59
N TRP A 103 -0.75 10.65 8.62
CA TRP A 103 -0.52 9.79 7.45
C TRP A 103 0.65 10.23 6.57
N LEU A 104 0.87 11.54 6.43
CA LEU A 104 2.05 12.05 5.71
C LEU A 104 3.35 11.65 6.39
N ASN A 105 3.39 11.62 7.73
CA ASN A 105 4.54 11.12 8.48
C ASN A 105 4.71 9.60 8.32
N GLU A 106 3.61 8.83 8.33
CA GLU A 106 3.67 7.38 8.11
C GLU A 106 4.23 7.04 6.73
N VAL A 107 3.91 7.82 5.70
CA VAL A 107 4.50 7.67 4.35
C VAL A 107 6.02 7.86 4.37
N GLU A 108 6.53 8.81 5.16
CA GLU A 108 7.98 9.02 5.32
C GLU A 108 8.64 7.89 6.12
N LEU A 109 7.95 7.36 7.14
CA LEU A 109 8.49 6.28 7.98
C LEU A 109 8.66 4.96 7.22
N VAL A 110 7.77 4.67 6.27
CA VAL A 110 7.87 3.47 5.43
C VAL A 110 8.75 3.67 4.18
N ARG A 111 9.45 4.81 4.05
CA ARG A 111 10.38 5.09 2.95
C ARG A 111 11.62 4.19 2.98
#